data_AF-A0A9P6DF10-F1
#
_entry.id   AF-A0A9P6DF10-F1
#
_cell.length_a   1.000
_cell.length_b   1.000
_cell.length_c   1.000
_cell.angle_alpha   90.00
_cell.angle_beta   90.00
_cell.angle_gamma   90.00
#
_symmetry.space_group_name_H-M   'P 1'
#
loop_
_entity.id
_entity.type
_entity.pdbx_description
1 polymer ?
#
loop_
_entity_poly.entity_id
_entity_poly.type
_entity_poly.pdbx_seq_one_letter_code
_entity_poly.pdbx_strand_id
1 'polypeptide(L)'
;MESLPSQHFLSLGRPDAVSGPPPGTVDTTTLAAHDFDVDNRSGFMPPQVPVRRLPSSWELWEVALDEAMAGGLQLGDKPDLSEREVTNAEEWRVRVRSLPVLPITELKNSEVNLRRGHLVLAWVMHYYIQTHSATADVHIPPSITLPLLQICAQLQLPPVLTYADNTFYNWDLKVHQGENEIPRLDNLRCPILFTGTEDEQEFYLASTRIELRGVEALELMRATMDEAFVGDDIALRRITSFLLRLAVVIKDLRELLLGVRKGCNPDVFYNQVRPWLRGLNSSNRKWIFEGLEDDPSLTEPPELSGPSAGQSPLIHALDIFLGVDRFSHAGSNSSPGVAALSFLDRMQLYMARHHRAFLNHLKSNPRPLRDIVLSADNVPLLEAYNNAVVALKEFRDAHMIIITMYIVGPSRRAQPIAAAPAEGATAASEYSGPAPLKGTGGTDVVNFLKGVRDSTAEALIH
;
A
#
# COMPACT_ATOMS: atom_id res chain seq x y z
N MET A 1 0.97 9.12 27.00
CA MET A 1 1.54 9.10 25.65
C MET A 1 2.95 8.58 25.83
N GLU A 2 3.12 7.27 25.91
CA GLU A 2 4.44 6.72 26.21
C GLU A 2 5.21 6.55 24.90
N SER A 3 6.25 7.35 24.76
CA SER A 3 7.30 7.17 23.77
C SER A 3 7.87 5.76 23.90
N LEU A 4 8.18 5.12 22.77
CA LEU A 4 8.96 3.89 22.77
C LEU A 4 10.18 4.04 23.69
N PRO A 5 10.55 3.01 24.49
CA PRO A 5 11.72 3.06 25.35
C PRO A 5 12.95 3.52 24.54
N SER A 6 13.84 4.30 25.17
CA SER A 6 15.07 4.80 24.51
C SER A 6 15.98 3.68 23.97
N GLN A 7 15.79 2.46 24.47
CA GLN A 7 16.54 1.26 24.09
C GLN A 7 15.82 0.43 23.00
N HIS A 8 14.62 0.81 22.61
CA HIS A 8 13.87 0.14 21.53
C HIS A 8 14.57 0.40 20.19
N PHE A 9 14.70 -0.60 19.33
CA PHE A 9 15.47 -0.49 18.07
C PHE A 9 14.92 0.56 17.09
N LEU A 10 13.63 0.93 17.18
CA LEU A 10 13.01 2.06 16.45
C LEU A 10 13.33 3.45 17.04
N SER A 11 13.83 3.50 18.28
CA SER A 11 14.27 4.71 19.00
C SER A 11 15.78 4.96 18.89
N LEU A 12 16.54 4.00 18.36
CA LEU A 12 17.99 4.15 18.15
C LEU A 12 18.25 4.99 16.88
N GLY A 13 19.32 5.79 16.91
CA GLY A 13 19.75 6.59 15.75
C GLY A 13 20.10 5.69 14.57
N ARG A 14 19.38 5.86 13.45
CA ARG A 14 19.55 5.04 12.24
C ARG A 14 20.47 5.72 11.23
N PRO A 15 21.12 4.96 10.34
CA PRO A 15 21.90 5.52 9.23
C PRO A 15 21.06 6.53 8.46
N ASP A 16 21.57 7.75 8.34
CA ASP A 16 20.98 8.73 7.45
C ASP A 16 21.17 8.24 6.00
N ALA A 17 20.12 8.30 5.18
CA ALA A 17 20.16 7.75 3.82
C ALA A 17 21.23 8.39 2.93
N VAL A 18 21.70 9.60 3.29
CA VAL A 18 22.73 10.36 2.57
C VAL A 18 24.10 10.20 3.24
N SER A 19 24.13 10.05 4.57
CA SER A 19 25.36 10.17 5.38
C SER A 19 25.89 8.84 5.92
N GLY A 20 25.11 7.76 5.82
CA GLY A 20 25.46 6.44 6.34
C GLY A 20 25.32 6.34 7.87
N PRO A 21 25.69 5.18 8.48
CA PRO A 21 25.65 4.99 9.92
C PRO A 21 26.57 5.98 10.64
N PRO A 22 26.15 6.56 11.78
CA PRO A 22 27.05 7.32 12.64
C PRO A 22 28.27 6.49 13.06
N PRO A 23 29.47 7.09 13.23
CA PRO A 23 30.65 6.38 13.68
C PRO A 23 30.41 5.68 15.02
N GLY A 24 30.56 4.36 15.07
CA GLY A 24 30.33 3.55 16.27
C GLY A 24 28.93 2.92 16.39
N THR A 25 28.01 3.21 15.47
CA THR A 25 26.74 2.49 15.37
C THR A 25 26.97 1.17 14.65
N VAL A 26 26.73 0.05 15.34
CA VAL A 26 26.82 -1.29 14.74
C VAL A 26 25.74 -1.40 13.67
N ASP A 27 26.13 -1.82 12.47
CA ASP A 27 25.19 -2.25 11.44
C ASP A 27 24.45 -3.49 11.96
N THR A 28 23.21 -3.31 12.42
CA THR A 28 22.36 -4.38 12.92
C THR A 28 21.59 -5.06 11.78
N THR A 29 22.10 -5.07 10.55
CA THR A 29 21.60 -5.98 9.50
C THR A 29 21.91 -7.44 9.87
N THR A 30 21.26 -7.92 10.93
CA THR A 30 21.23 -9.33 11.32
C THR A 30 19.98 -10.00 10.74
N LEU A 31 19.94 -11.33 10.83
CA LEU A 31 18.92 -12.20 10.23
C LEU A 31 17.60 -12.28 11.03
N ALA A 32 17.37 -11.39 12.00
CA ALA A 32 16.22 -11.49 12.89
C ALA A 32 15.06 -10.64 12.38
N ALA A 33 13.82 -11.16 12.46
CA ALA A 33 12.60 -10.50 11.96
C ALA A 33 12.42 -9.03 12.44
N HIS A 34 12.98 -8.68 13.60
CA HIS A 34 12.98 -7.31 14.11
C HIS A 34 13.77 -6.32 13.24
N ASP A 35 14.79 -6.78 12.52
CA ASP A 35 15.62 -5.94 11.63
C ASP A 35 14.84 -5.50 10.39
N PHE A 36 13.76 -6.21 10.08
CA PHE A 36 12.87 -5.94 8.96
C PHE A 36 11.59 -5.20 9.34
N ASP A 37 11.42 -4.83 10.62
CA ASP A 37 10.15 -4.28 11.12
C ASP A 37 8.96 -5.20 10.82
N VAL A 38 9.19 -6.50 11.02
CA VAL A 38 8.18 -7.57 10.93
C VAL A 38 8.02 -8.19 12.31
N ASP A 39 6.92 -7.90 12.98
CA ASP A 39 6.64 -8.37 14.34
C ASP A 39 5.97 -9.75 14.32
N ASN A 40 6.32 -10.62 15.26
CA ASN A 40 5.78 -11.99 15.32
C ASN A 40 4.26 -12.05 15.60
N ARG A 41 3.65 -10.97 16.11
CA ARG A 41 2.23 -10.95 16.53
C ARG A 41 1.36 -10.13 15.58
N SER A 42 1.97 -9.25 14.79
CA SER A 42 1.27 -8.28 13.92
C SER A 42 1.81 -8.21 12.49
N GLY A 43 2.90 -8.94 12.19
CA GLY A 43 3.44 -9.08 10.84
C GLY A 43 4.05 -7.77 10.38
N PHE A 44 3.65 -7.28 9.21
CA PHE A 44 4.09 -5.99 8.69
C PHE A 44 3.40 -4.79 9.36
N MET A 45 2.32 -5.02 10.12
CA MET A 45 1.72 -3.97 10.93
C MET A 45 2.58 -3.69 12.16
N PRO A 46 2.59 -2.44 12.66
CA PRO A 46 3.27 -2.14 13.90
C PRO A 46 2.60 -2.90 15.07
N PRO A 47 3.38 -3.41 16.04
CA PRO A 47 2.85 -4.17 17.18
C PRO A 47 2.08 -3.33 18.20
N GLN A 48 2.20 -2.02 18.13
CA GLN A 48 1.52 -1.06 18.98
C GLN A 48 0.65 -0.15 18.12
N VAL A 49 -0.39 0.40 18.74
CA VAL A 49 -1.24 1.41 18.09
C VAL A 49 -0.34 2.54 17.57
N PRO A 50 -0.45 2.92 16.27
CA PRO A 50 0.29 4.02 15.69
C PRO A 50 0.15 5.31 16.51
N VAL A 51 1.21 6.10 16.53
CA VAL A 51 1.21 7.41 17.20
C VAL A 51 0.08 8.27 16.65
N ARG A 52 -0.82 8.71 17.54
CA ARG A 52 -2.01 9.47 17.15
C ARG A 52 -1.71 10.90 16.74
N ARG A 53 -0.67 11.51 17.31
CA ARG A 53 -0.24 12.89 17.00
C ARG A 53 1.26 13.05 17.13
N LEU A 54 1.82 13.88 16.27
CA LEU A 54 3.20 14.36 16.38
C LEU A 54 3.42 15.19 17.66
N PRO A 55 4.67 15.35 18.11
CA PRO A 55 5.02 16.32 19.14
C PRO A 55 4.62 17.75 18.74
N SER A 56 4.42 18.61 19.74
CA SER A 56 3.87 19.97 19.58
C SER A 56 4.63 20.88 18.61
N SER A 57 5.88 20.57 18.28
CA SER A 57 6.67 21.30 17.27
C SER A 57 6.08 21.19 15.86
N TRP A 58 5.27 20.15 15.60
CA TRP A 58 4.61 19.91 14.31
C TRP A 58 3.08 19.96 14.39
N GLU A 59 2.52 20.56 15.46
CA GLU A 59 1.07 20.62 15.69
C GLU A 59 0.30 21.26 14.52
N LEU A 60 0.89 22.21 13.80
CA LEU A 60 0.23 22.86 12.66
C LEU A 60 -0.12 21.88 11.53
N TRP A 61 0.66 20.81 11.33
CA TRP A 61 0.32 19.77 10.36
C TRP A 61 -0.86 18.94 10.83
N GLU A 62 -0.91 18.58 12.12
CA GLU A 62 -2.01 17.83 12.73
C GLU A 62 -3.31 18.64 12.69
N VAL A 63 -3.25 19.93 13.02
CA VAL A 63 -4.41 20.84 12.94
C VAL A 63 -4.91 20.97 11.49
N ALA A 64 -4.02 21.09 10.51
CA ALA A 64 -4.42 21.15 9.11
C ALA A 64 -5.18 19.89 8.65
N LEU A 65 -4.73 18.72 9.11
CA LEU A 65 -5.40 17.44 8.86
C LEU A 65 -6.75 17.36 9.59
N ASP A 66 -6.80 17.73 10.87
CA ASP A 66 -8.04 17.75 11.66
C ASP A 66 -9.09 18.64 11.02
N GLU A 67 -8.71 19.86 10.58
CA GLU A 67 -9.59 20.79 9.90
C GLU A 67 -10.12 20.21 8.58
N ALA A 68 -9.29 19.48 7.84
CA ALA A 68 -9.72 18.83 6.58
C ALA A 68 -10.78 17.75 6.85
N MET A 69 -10.53 16.89 7.84
CA MET A 69 -11.44 15.80 8.22
C MET A 69 -12.75 16.33 8.81
N ALA A 70 -12.67 17.31 9.71
CA ALA A 70 -13.85 17.91 10.34
C ALA A 70 -14.61 18.85 9.40
N GLY A 71 -13.93 19.43 8.40
CA GLY A 71 -14.47 20.44 7.49
C GLY A 71 -15.41 19.90 6.42
N GLY A 72 -15.57 18.58 6.29
CA GLY A 72 -16.46 17.97 5.30
C GLY A 72 -16.09 18.33 3.86
N LEU A 73 -14.79 18.49 3.58
CA LEU A 73 -14.27 18.88 2.27
C LEU A 73 -14.74 17.89 1.19
N GLN A 74 -15.06 18.43 0.02
CA GLN A 74 -15.55 17.65 -1.12
C GLN A 74 -14.51 17.59 -2.23
N LEU A 75 -14.57 16.51 -3.01
CA LEU A 75 -13.78 16.39 -4.22
C LEU A 75 -14.09 17.54 -5.17
N GLY A 76 -13.07 18.20 -5.70
CA GLY A 76 -13.23 19.34 -6.62
C GLY A 76 -13.75 18.95 -8.00
N ASP A 77 -13.84 17.65 -8.30
CA ASP A 77 -14.46 17.10 -9.50
C ASP A 77 -15.84 16.47 -9.26
N LYS A 78 -16.37 16.59 -8.04
CA LYS A 78 -17.75 16.23 -7.71
C LYS A 78 -18.71 17.08 -8.57
N PRO A 79 -19.70 16.48 -9.25
CA PRO A 79 -20.73 17.26 -9.92
C PRO A 79 -21.58 18.03 -8.90
N ASP A 80 -22.09 19.19 -9.30
CA ASP A 80 -23.04 19.98 -8.51
C ASP A 80 -22.51 20.45 -7.15
N LEU A 81 -21.22 20.80 -7.07
CA LEU A 81 -20.66 21.47 -5.89
C LEU A 81 -21.39 22.79 -5.62
N SER A 82 -21.87 22.95 -4.40
CA SER A 82 -22.42 24.21 -3.90
C SER A 82 -21.31 25.26 -3.73
N GLU A 83 -21.68 26.54 -3.84
CA GLU A 83 -20.77 27.67 -3.58
C GLU A 83 -20.11 27.58 -2.20
N ARG A 84 -20.85 27.06 -1.20
CA ARG A 84 -20.33 26.81 0.14
C ARG A 84 -19.25 25.74 0.16
N GLU A 85 -19.43 24.61 -0.53
CA GLU A 85 -18.43 23.54 -0.61
C GLU A 85 -17.15 24.03 -1.30
N VAL A 86 -17.29 24.81 -2.39
CA VAL A 86 -16.16 25.42 -3.10
C VAL A 86 -15.39 26.39 -2.19
N THR A 87 -16.12 27.33 -1.55
CA THR A 87 -15.54 28.35 -0.67
C THR A 87 -14.83 27.72 0.53
N ASN A 88 -15.46 26.74 1.19
CA ASN A 88 -14.88 26.03 2.34
C ASN A 88 -13.55 25.34 1.97
N ALA A 89 -13.51 24.68 0.82
CA ALA A 89 -12.28 24.04 0.34
C ALA A 89 -11.20 25.07 -0.02
N GLU A 90 -11.56 26.20 -0.61
CA GLU A 90 -10.63 27.29 -0.90
C GLU A 90 -10.06 27.93 0.37
N GLU A 91 -10.90 28.23 1.36
CA GLU A 91 -10.47 28.79 2.64
C GLU A 91 -9.49 27.86 3.38
N TRP A 92 -9.77 26.55 3.40
CA TRP A 92 -8.85 25.57 3.98
C TRP A 92 -7.52 25.52 3.22
N ARG A 93 -7.54 25.49 1.89
CA ARG A 93 -6.30 25.52 1.08
C ARG A 93 -5.49 26.80 1.28
N VAL A 94 -6.14 27.95 1.44
CA VAL A 94 -5.47 29.23 1.75
C VAL A 94 -4.76 29.15 3.09
N ARG A 95 -5.38 28.58 4.13
CA ARG A 95 -4.74 28.35 5.44
C ARG A 95 -3.55 27.41 5.35
N VAL A 96 -3.68 26.30 4.62
CA VAL A 96 -2.57 25.35 4.41
C VAL A 96 -1.39 26.01 3.69
N ARG A 97 -1.67 26.83 2.68
CA ARG A 97 -0.65 27.60 1.95
C ARG A 97 0.02 28.67 2.81
N SER A 98 -0.66 29.23 3.80
CA SER A 98 -0.10 30.23 4.71
C SER A 98 0.66 29.64 5.91
N LEU A 99 0.67 28.31 6.08
CA LEU A 99 1.47 27.66 7.11
C LEU A 99 2.97 27.93 6.89
N PRO A 100 3.76 28.10 7.97
CA PRO A 100 5.20 28.12 7.86
C PRO A 100 5.74 26.76 7.44
N VAL A 101 6.89 26.75 6.76
CA VAL A 101 7.67 25.53 6.53
C VAL A 101 8.27 25.08 7.86
N LEU A 102 7.80 23.97 8.41
CA LEU A 102 8.31 23.44 9.67
C LEU A 102 9.53 22.54 9.42
N PRO A 103 10.64 22.71 10.15
CA PRO A 103 11.84 21.91 9.97
C PRO A 103 11.62 20.47 10.44
N ILE A 104 12.29 19.52 9.79
CA ILE A 104 12.25 18.10 10.17
C ILE A 104 13.47 17.65 10.98
N THR A 105 14.39 18.55 11.33
CA THR A 105 15.68 18.20 11.96
C THR A 105 15.50 17.31 13.19
N GLU A 106 14.63 17.72 14.12
CA GLU A 106 14.33 16.92 15.33
C GLU A 106 13.42 15.72 15.04
N LEU A 107 12.64 15.76 13.94
CA LEU A 107 11.75 14.68 13.53
C LEU A 107 12.56 13.44 13.12
N LYS A 108 13.74 13.64 12.51
CA LYS A 108 14.66 12.59 12.06
C LYS A 108 15.12 11.66 13.19
N ASN A 109 15.05 12.12 14.44
CA ASN A 109 15.45 11.34 15.61
C ASN A 109 14.49 10.19 15.95
N SER A 110 13.31 10.10 15.32
CA SER A 110 12.34 9.04 15.55
C SER A 110 11.70 8.59 14.24
N GLU A 111 11.96 7.34 13.84
CA GLU A 111 11.34 6.77 12.64
C GLU A 111 9.82 6.68 12.76
N VAL A 112 9.29 6.48 13.97
CA VAL A 112 7.85 6.50 14.23
C VAL A 112 7.26 7.89 13.97
N ASN A 113 7.94 8.95 14.41
CA ASN A 113 7.48 10.31 14.14
C ASN A 113 7.66 10.68 12.67
N LEU A 114 8.71 10.20 11.98
CA LEU A 114 8.84 10.35 10.52
C LEU A 114 7.66 9.69 9.79
N ARG A 115 7.29 8.46 10.15
CA ARG A 115 6.13 7.76 9.57
C ARG A 115 4.82 8.50 9.81
N ARG A 116 4.62 9.03 11.03
CA ARG A 116 3.46 9.88 11.33
C ARG A 116 3.48 11.17 10.51
N GLY A 117 4.64 11.83 10.39
CA GLY A 117 4.81 13.03 9.58
C GLY A 117 4.50 12.78 8.11
N HIS A 118 4.97 11.65 7.57
CA HIS A 118 4.62 11.20 6.22
C HIS A 118 3.11 11.03 6.07
N LEU A 119 2.47 10.26 6.96
CA LEU A 119 1.03 10.06 6.94
C LEU A 119 0.30 11.41 6.93
N VAL A 120 0.56 12.27 7.91
CA VAL A 120 -0.18 13.53 8.07
C VAL A 120 -0.01 14.42 6.83
N LEU A 121 1.21 14.64 6.37
CA LEU A 121 1.48 15.50 5.22
C LEU A 121 0.98 14.89 3.90
N ALA A 122 1.05 13.58 3.70
CA ALA A 122 0.51 12.92 2.52
C ALA A 122 -1.02 13.03 2.47
N TRP A 123 -1.70 12.87 3.60
CA TRP A 123 -3.14 13.07 3.71
C TRP A 123 -3.53 14.54 3.44
N VAL A 124 -2.85 15.50 4.06
CA VAL A 124 -3.05 16.94 3.80
C VAL A 124 -2.80 17.27 2.32
N MET A 125 -1.73 16.73 1.72
CA MET A 125 -1.44 16.92 0.31
C MET A 125 -2.56 16.35 -0.58
N HIS A 126 -3.09 15.17 -0.27
CA HIS A 126 -4.21 14.58 -1.01
C HIS A 126 -5.50 15.41 -0.87
N TYR A 127 -5.84 15.89 0.33
CA TYR A 127 -6.95 16.85 0.49
C TYR A 127 -6.71 18.12 -0.34
N TYR A 128 -5.49 18.66 -0.31
CA TYR A 128 -5.11 19.84 -1.08
C TYR A 128 -5.32 19.62 -2.58
N ILE A 129 -4.77 18.55 -3.14
CA ILE A 129 -4.86 18.24 -4.58
C ILE A 129 -6.28 17.94 -5.02
N GLN A 130 -6.99 17.08 -4.28
CA GLN A 130 -8.25 16.50 -4.73
C GLN A 130 -9.45 17.42 -4.49
N THR A 131 -9.30 18.48 -3.69
CA THR A 131 -10.31 19.54 -3.55
C THR A 131 -10.21 20.64 -4.62
N HIS A 132 -9.15 20.64 -5.45
CA HIS A 132 -9.08 21.52 -6.62
C HIS A 132 -9.95 21.01 -7.77
N SER A 133 -10.40 21.92 -8.62
CA SER A 133 -11.05 21.58 -9.90
C SER A 133 -10.17 20.67 -10.76
N ALA A 134 -10.77 19.68 -11.41
CA ALA A 134 -10.06 18.68 -12.22
C ALA A 134 -9.35 19.22 -13.47
N THR A 135 -9.56 20.47 -13.86
CA THR A 135 -9.04 21.03 -15.12
C THR A 135 -7.74 21.81 -14.98
N ALA A 136 -7.31 22.13 -13.76
CA ALA A 136 -6.11 22.91 -13.50
C ALA A 136 -4.97 22.06 -12.92
N ASP A 137 -3.74 22.42 -13.31
CA ASP A 137 -2.53 21.97 -12.62
C ASP A 137 -2.59 22.41 -11.15
N VAL A 138 -2.05 21.58 -10.26
CA VAL A 138 -2.05 21.84 -8.82
C VAL A 138 -0.67 22.32 -8.40
N HIS A 139 -0.63 23.49 -7.80
CA HIS A 139 0.56 24.04 -7.17
C HIS A 139 0.57 23.71 -5.69
N ILE A 140 1.42 22.78 -5.26
CA ILE A 140 1.52 22.31 -3.87
C ILE A 140 2.46 23.27 -3.11
N PRO A 141 1.99 23.91 -2.02
CA PRO A 141 2.74 24.97 -1.36
C PRO A 141 4.01 24.46 -0.66
N PRO A 142 5.03 25.33 -0.47
CA PRO A 142 6.28 24.95 0.21
C PRO A 142 6.08 24.37 1.61
N SER A 143 5.01 24.79 2.31
CA SER A 143 4.61 24.29 3.64
C SER A 143 4.28 22.79 3.68
N ILE A 144 3.90 22.20 2.54
CA ILE A 144 3.74 20.76 2.34
C ILE A 144 4.98 20.19 1.63
N THR A 145 5.36 20.79 0.50
CA THR A 145 6.38 20.27 -0.41
C THR A 145 7.69 19.96 0.30
N LEU A 146 8.29 20.96 0.94
CA LEU A 146 9.62 20.83 1.52
C LEU A 146 9.68 19.77 2.63
N PRO A 147 8.85 19.82 3.69
CA PRO A 147 8.93 18.83 4.75
C PRO A 147 8.53 17.43 4.28
N LEU A 148 7.53 17.29 3.39
CA LEU A 148 7.14 15.98 2.89
C LEU A 148 8.27 15.34 2.08
N LEU A 149 8.88 16.07 1.14
CA LEU A 149 9.98 15.54 0.32
C LEU A 149 11.20 15.19 1.19
N GLN A 150 11.52 16.01 2.20
CA GLN A 150 12.60 15.71 3.14
C GLN A 150 12.31 14.45 3.98
N ILE A 151 11.08 14.27 4.46
CA ILE A 151 10.66 13.05 5.18
C ILE A 151 10.74 11.83 4.26
N CYS A 152 10.25 11.96 3.03
CA CYS A 152 10.29 10.93 1.99
C CYS A 152 11.71 10.49 1.66
N ALA A 153 12.65 11.43 1.53
CA ALA A 153 14.06 11.12 1.36
C ALA A 153 14.62 10.31 2.55
N GLN A 154 14.24 10.66 3.78
CA GLN A 154 14.67 9.96 5.00
C GLN A 154 14.05 8.57 5.13
N LEU A 155 12.77 8.40 4.78
CA LEU A 155 12.07 7.12 4.81
C LEU A 155 12.32 6.25 3.58
N GLN A 156 12.92 6.83 2.53
CA GLN A 156 13.04 6.24 1.20
C GLN A 156 11.67 5.82 0.64
N LEU A 157 10.72 6.74 0.69
CA LEU A 157 9.36 6.61 0.16
C LEU A 157 9.08 7.73 -0.85
N PRO A 158 8.18 7.52 -1.81
CA PRO A 158 7.69 8.60 -2.67
C PRO A 158 6.76 9.55 -1.89
N PRO A 159 6.71 10.86 -2.23
CA PRO A 159 5.84 11.85 -1.58
C PRO A 159 4.40 11.75 -2.09
N VAL A 160 3.71 10.66 -1.70
CA VAL A 160 2.31 10.38 -2.02
C VAL A 160 1.72 9.48 -0.95
N LEU A 161 0.40 9.52 -0.78
CA LEU A 161 -0.27 8.60 0.13
C LEU A 161 -0.02 7.14 -0.28
N THR A 162 0.43 6.32 0.65
CA THR A 162 0.76 4.90 0.42
C THR A 162 -0.23 3.95 1.08
N TYR A 163 -0.16 2.68 0.70
CA TYR A 163 -0.90 1.61 1.37
C TYR A 163 -0.58 1.53 2.86
N ALA A 164 0.68 1.75 3.24
CA ALA A 164 1.10 1.75 4.64
C ALA A 164 0.43 2.88 5.43
N ASP A 165 0.30 4.08 4.85
CA ASP A 165 -0.40 5.20 5.49
C ASP A 165 -1.89 4.87 5.73
N ASN A 166 -2.55 4.21 4.78
CA ASN A 166 -3.97 3.86 4.89
C ASN A 166 -4.25 2.63 5.76
N THR A 167 -3.25 1.75 5.94
CA THR A 167 -3.43 0.42 6.55
C THR A 167 -2.59 0.26 7.80
N PHE A 168 -1.26 0.31 7.69
CA PHE A 168 -0.34 0.01 8.78
C PHE A 168 -0.29 1.09 9.84
N TYR A 169 -0.41 2.36 9.43
CA TYR A 169 -0.26 3.51 10.32
C TYR A 169 -1.60 4.23 10.59
N ASN A 170 -2.71 3.72 10.06
CA ASN A 170 -4.08 4.24 10.25
C ASN A 170 -5.02 3.19 10.87
N TRP A 171 -4.65 2.67 12.04
CA TRP A 171 -5.52 1.81 12.82
C TRP A 171 -5.45 2.16 14.31
N ASP A 172 -6.50 1.77 15.04
CA ASP A 172 -6.62 1.90 16.48
C ASP A 172 -7.54 0.77 17.00
N LEU A 173 -7.51 0.53 18.31
CA LEU A 173 -8.41 -0.44 18.93
C LEU A 173 -9.80 0.18 19.14
N LYS A 174 -10.88 -0.60 18.92
CA LYS A 174 -12.23 -0.13 19.27
C LYS A 174 -12.40 -0.07 20.79
N VAL A 175 -11.87 -1.08 21.48
CA VAL A 175 -11.87 -1.21 22.94
C VAL A 175 -10.44 -1.46 23.39
N HIS A 176 -9.94 -0.62 24.29
CA HIS A 176 -8.63 -0.79 24.94
C HIS A 176 -8.82 -1.55 26.26
N GLN A 177 -8.26 -2.76 26.34
CA GLN A 177 -8.32 -3.61 27.53
C GLN A 177 -6.99 -3.65 28.31
N GLY A 178 -5.91 -3.09 27.77
CA GLY A 178 -4.61 -2.98 28.43
C GLY A 178 -3.53 -2.38 27.53
N GLU A 179 -2.34 -2.15 28.09
CA GLU A 179 -1.22 -1.46 27.42
C GLU A 179 -0.52 -2.29 26.34
N ASN A 180 -0.63 -3.62 26.38
CA ASN A 180 0.04 -4.55 25.46
C ASN A 180 -0.95 -5.39 24.63
N GLU A 181 -2.13 -4.83 24.34
CA GLU A 181 -3.16 -5.55 23.58
C GLU A 181 -2.74 -5.74 22.12
N ILE A 182 -2.74 -7.00 21.68
CA ILE A 182 -2.43 -7.37 20.30
C ILE A 182 -3.66 -7.07 19.43
N PRO A 183 -3.48 -6.47 18.23
CA PRO A 183 -4.59 -6.21 17.33
C PRO A 183 -5.32 -7.50 16.93
N ARG A 184 -6.63 -7.52 17.12
CA ARG A 184 -7.53 -8.62 16.70
C ARG A 184 -8.45 -8.15 15.58
N LEU A 185 -8.79 -9.05 14.65
CA LEU A 185 -9.54 -8.72 13.43
C LEU A 185 -10.87 -7.97 13.68
N ASP A 186 -11.52 -8.22 14.80
CA ASP A 186 -12.82 -7.67 15.20
C ASP A 186 -12.72 -6.37 16.03
N ASN A 187 -11.55 -6.07 16.60
CA ASN A 187 -11.30 -4.95 17.51
C ASN A 187 -10.48 -3.82 16.85
N LEU A 188 -10.75 -3.48 15.59
CA LEU A 188 -10.01 -2.46 14.84
C LEU A 188 -10.91 -1.35 14.30
N ARG A 189 -10.42 -0.11 14.31
CA ARG A 189 -11.01 1.05 13.63
C ARG A 189 -9.94 1.87 12.94
N CYS A 190 -10.30 2.65 11.93
CA CYS A 190 -9.39 3.60 11.28
C CYS A 190 -9.71 5.03 11.76
N PRO A 191 -8.76 5.74 12.39
CA PRO A 191 -9.00 7.09 12.90
C PRO A 191 -9.03 8.18 11.82
N ILE A 192 -8.38 7.98 10.67
CA ILE A 192 -8.24 8.99 9.61
C ILE A 192 -8.99 8.52 8.36
N LEU A 193 -9.89 9.36 7.88
CA LEU A 193 -10.83 9.07 6.79
C LEU A 193 -11.05 10.35 5.97
N PHE A 194 -11.10 10.24 4.64
CA PHE A 194 -11.37 11.36 3.74
C PHE A 194 -12.83 11.80 3.80
N THR A 195 -13.74 10.82 3.74
CA THR A 195 -15.19 11.03 3.68
C THR A 195 -15.86 10.86 5.04
N GLY A 196 -15.18 10.19 5.98
CA GLY A 196 -15.74 9.83 7.27
C GLY A 196 -16.81 8.74 7.20
N THR A 197 -16.99 8.08 6.05
CA THR A 197 -18.03 7.05 5.87
C THR A 197 -17.59 5.70 6.42
N GLU A 198 -18.57 4.88 6.82
CA GLU A 198 -18.32 3.48 7.19
C GLU A 198 -17.75 2.68 6.01
N ASP A 199 -18.17 3.00 4.78
CA ASP A 199 -17.66 2.37 3.56
C ASP A 199 -16.16 2.58 3.36
N GLU A 200 -15.67 3.79 3.61
CA GLU A 200 -14.24 4.08 3.54
C GLU A 200 -13.48 3.31 4.63
N GLN A 201 -13.99 3.35 5.86
CA GLN A 201 -13.36 2.67 6.97
C GLN A 201 -13.28 1.15 6.73
N GLU A 202 -14.35 0.53 6.25
CA GLU A 202 -14.35 -0.91 5.97
C GLU A 202 -13.41 -1.27 4.82
N PHE A 203 -13.21 -0.38 3.84
CA PHE A 203 -12.22 -0.60 2.78
C PHE A 203 -10.78 -0.69 3.35
N TYR A 204 -10.40 0.22 4.25
CA TYR A 204 -9.09 0.17 4.93
C TYR A 204 -8.99 -1.01 5.90
N LEU A 205 -10.06 -1.29 6.66
CA LEU A 205 -10.08 -2.41 7.60
C LEU A 205 -10.03 -3.77 6.92
N ALA A 206 -10.63 -3.94 5.73
CA ALA A 206 -10.49 -5.18 4.96
C ALA A 206 -9.01 -5.50 4.66
N SER A 207 -8.25 -4.48 4.25
CA SER A 207 -6.79 -4.58 4.03
C SER A 207 -6.04 -4.88 5.33
N THR A 208 -6.37 -4.15 6.40
CA THR A 208 -5.77 -4.32 7.74
C THR A 208 -5.97 -5.75 8.27
N ARG A 209 -7.18 -6.30 8.11
CA ARG A 209 -7.50 -7.66 8.57
C ARG A 209 -6.77 -8.74 7.76
N ILE A 210 -6.58 -8.53 6.46
CA ILE A 210 -5.78 -9.43 5.60
C ILE A 210 -4.33 -9.46 6.11
N GLU A 211 -3.75 -8.30 6.41
CA GLU A 211 -2.38 -8.19 6.91
C GLU A 211 -2.19 -8.90 8.26
N LEU A 212 -3.12 -8.70 9.21
CA LEU A 212 -3.10 -9.41 10.49
C LEU A 212 -3.32 -10.92 10.36
N ARG A 213 -4.21 -11.35 9.47
CA ARG A 213 -4.40 -12.78 9.21
C ARG A 213 -3.15 -13.41 8.58
N GLY A 214 -2.37 -12.61 7.85
CA GLY A 214 -1.10 -12.99 7.23
C GLY A 214 0.05 -13.25 8.22
N VAL A 215 -0.08 -12.90 9.50
CA VAL A 215 0.93 -13.19 10.53
C VAL A 215 1.26 -14.69 10.56
N GLU A 216 0.25 -15.55 10.58
CA GLU A 216 0.45 -16.99 10.55
C GLU A 216 1.10 -17.47 9.24
N ALA A 217 0.84 -16.80 8.11
CA ALA A 217 1.52 -17.13 6.86
C ALA A 217 3.03 -16.88 6.99
N LEU A 218 3.44 -15.74 7.54
CA LEU A 218 4.85 -15.41 7.77
C LEU A 218 5.53 -16.38 8.75
N GLU A 219 4.82 -16.80 9.81
CA GLU A 219 5.31 -17.80 10.76
C GLU A 219 5.55 -19.16 10.08
N LEU A 220 4.60 -19.60 9.25
CA LEU A 220 4.72 -20.84 8.48
C LEU A 220 5.87 -20.76 7.47
N MET A 221 6.05 -19.62 6.80
CA MET A 221 7.18 -19.40 5.89
C MET A 221 8.52 -19.57 6.63
N ARG A 222 8.68 -18.93 7.79
CA ARG A 222 9.87 -19.08 8.63
C ARG A 222 10.09 -20.54 9.04
N ALA A 223 9.07 -21.19 9.59
CA ALA A 223 9.16 -22.58 10.02
C ALA A 223 9.52 -23.54 8.86
N THR A 224 8.97 -23.30 7.67
CA THR A 224 9.35 -24.06 6.46
C THR A 224 10.80 -23.84 6.08
N MET A 225 11.32 -22.60 6.17
CA MET A 225 12.73 -22.32 5.87
C MET A 225 13.68 -22.99 6.89
N ASP A 226 13.30 -23.02 8.17
CA ASP A 226 14.07 -23.71 9.21
C ASP A 226 14.13 -25.23 8.94
N GLU A 227 13.00 -25.86 8.59
CA GLU A 227 12.97 -27.29 8.25
C GLU A 227 13.68 -27.59 6.92
N ALA A 228 13.59 -26.69 5.94
CA ALA A 228 14.32 -26.79 4.67
C ALA A 228 15.85 -26.79 4.88
N PHE A 229 16.33 -26.17 5.96
CA PHE A 229 17.73 -26.24 6.35
C PHE A 229 18.13 -27.63 6.85
N VAL A 230 17.25 -28.32 7.59
CA VAL A 230 17.47 -29.68 8.11
C VAL A 230 17.46 -30.72 6.98
N GLY A 231 16.41 -30.71 6.15
CA GLY A 231 16.35 -31.45 4.89
C GLY A 231 16.21 -32.98 4.98
N ASP A 232 15.84 -33.54 6.14
CA ASP A 232 15.56 -34.98 6.28
C ASP A 232 14.07 -35.32 6.02
N ASP A 233 13.71 -36.60 6.01
CA ASP A 233 12.34 -37.06 5.76
C ASP A 233 11.31 -36.51 6.77
N ILE A 234 11.74 -36.24 8.01
CA ILE A 234 10.88 -35.68 9.05
C ILE A 234 10.62 -34.20 8.75
N ALA A 235 11.65 -33.47 8.36
CA ALA A 235 11.57 -32.08 7.93
C ALA A 235 10.64 -31.95 6.71
N LEU A 236 10.76 -32.82 5.70
CA LEU A 236 9.85 -32.81 4.55
C LEU A 236 8.38 -33.01 4.97
N ARG A 237 8.09 -33.93 5.90
CA ARG A 237 6.72 -34.11 6.44
C ARG A 237 6.19 -32.89 7.19
N ARG A 238 7.07 -32.19 7.92
CA ARG A 238 6.71 -30.93 8.60
C ARG A 238 6.43 -29.83 7.59
N ILE A 239 7.29 -29.66 6.57
CA ILE A 239 7.06 -28.73 5.47
C ILE A 239 5.71 -29.00 4.79
N THR A 240 5.41 -30.27 4.47
CA THR A 240 4.10 -30.66 3.92
C THR A 240 2.94 -30.17 4.81
N SER A 241 3.05 -30.37 6.12
CA SER A 241 2.02 -29.94 7.08
C SER A 241 1.89 -28.41 7.12
N PHE A 242 3.00 -27.67 7.07
CA PHE A 242 3.02 -26.22 7.04
C PHE A 242 2.40 -25.66 5.76
N LEU A 243 2.66 -26.28 4.59
CA LEU A 243 2.07 -25.87 3.32
C LEU A 243 0.57 -26.12 3.26
N LEU A 244 0.09 -27.25 3.80
CA LEU A 244 -1.35 -27.50 3.95
C LEU A 244 -2.01 -26.45 4.84
N ARG A 245 -1.36 -26.05 5.94
CA ARG A 245 -1.86 -24.97 6.79
C ARG A 245 -1.81 -23.61 6.08
N LEU A 246 -0.74 -23.32 5.34
CA LEU A 246 -0.61 -22.09 4.57
C LEU A 246 -1.73 -21.96 3.52
N ALA A 247 -2.12 -23.05 2.86
CA ALA A 247 -3.25 -23.05 1.95
C ALA A 247 -4.57 -22.66 2.64
N VAL A 248 -4.78 -23.08 3.91
CA VAL A 248 -5.92 -22.64 4.72
C VAL A 248 -5.82 -21.14 5.04
N VAL A 249 -4.65 -20.65 5.45
CA VAL A 249 -4.44 -19.23 5.72
C VAL A 249 -4.79 -18.38 4.50
N ILE A 250 -4.31 -18.75 3.31
CA ILE A 250 -4.58 -18.02 2.06
C ILE A 250 -6.08 -18.05 1.71
N LYS A 251 -6.79 -19.16 1.99
CA LYS A 251 -8.25 -19.22 1.83
C LYS A 251 -8.96 -18.27 2.79
N ASP A 252 -8.49 -18.12 4.02
CA ASP A 252 -9.03 -17.14 4.97
C ASP A 252 -8.78 -15.70 4.47
N LEU A 253 -7.61 -15.40 3.89
CA LEU A 253 -7.34 -14.09 3.26
C LEU A 253 -8.35 -13.79 2.15
N ARG A 254 -8.71 -14.81 1.35
CA ARG A 254 -9.72 -14.71 0.31
C ARG A 254 -11.11 -14.39 0.88
N GLU A 255 -11.49 -15.03 1.98
CA GLU A 255 -12.76 -14.75 2.64
C GLU A 255 -12.82 -13.33 3.22
N LEU A 256 -11.73 -12.85 3.83
CA LEU A 256 -11.61 -11.47 4.31
C LEU A 256 -11.72 -10.46 3.16
N LEU A 257 -11.04 -10.72 2.03
CA LEU A 257 -11.13 -9.88 0.83
C LEU A 257 -12.56 -9.80 0.29
N LEU A 258 -13.26 -10.94 0.16
CA LEU A 258 -14.64 -10.96 -0.29
C LEU A 258 -15.62 -10.33 0.72
N GLY A 259 -15.21 -10.29 1.99
CA GLY A 259 -15.95 -9.73 3.13
C GLY A 259 -16.11 -8.23 3.09
N VAL A 260 -15.28 -7.48 2.34
CA VAL A 260 -15.38 -6.02 2.20
C VAL A 260 -16.78 -5.56 1.77
N ARG A 261 -17.50 -6.39 1.02
CA ARG A 261 -18.89 -6.16 0.57
C ARG A 261 -19.91 -6.04 1.69
N LYS A 262 -19.57 -6.49 2.91
CA LYS A 262 -20.47 -6.41 4.07
C LYS A 262 -20.59 -5.00 4.64
N GLY A 263 -19.60 -4.15 4.42
CA GLY A 263 -19.60 -2.77 4.96
C GLY A 263 -19.06 -1.71 4.01
N CYS A 264 -18.70 -2.05 2.77
CA CYS A 264 -18.27 -1.10 1.75
C CYS A 264 -19.10 -1.25 0.48
N ASN A 265 -19.95 -0.29 0.18
CA ASN A 265 -20.76 -0.24 -1.03
C ASN A 265 -19.89 0.11 -2.25
N PRO A 266 -19.96 -0.68 -3.35
CA PRO A 266 -19.17 -0.43 -4.55
C PRO A 266 -19.33 0.96 -5.18
N ASP A 267 -20.53 1.53 -5.18
CA ASP A 267 -20.80 2.84 -5.76
C ASP A 267 -20.33 3.97 -4.84
N VAL A 268 -20.42 3.81 -3.52
CA VAL A 268 -19.84 4.76 -2.55
C VAL A 268 -18.32 4.77 -2.67
N PHE A 269 -17.70 3.59 -2.68
CA PHE A 269 -16.25 3.48 -2.86
C PHE A 269 -15.80 4.14 -4.17
N TYR A 270 -16.41 3.78 -5.30
CA TYR A 270 -15.96 4.24 -6.61
C TYR A 270 -16.09 5.76 -6.78
N ASN A 271 -17.22 6.34 -6.35
CA ASN A 271 -17.54 7.74 -6.60
C ASN A 271 -17.08 8.69 -5.48
N GLN A 272 -16.97 8.22 -4.23
CA GLN A 272 -16.71 9.10 -3.08
C GLN A 272 -15.37 8.84 -2.42
N VAL A 273 -14.87 7.59 -2.38
CA VAL A 273 -13.63 7.24 -1.68
C VAL A 273 -12.42 7.20 -2.61
N ARG A 274 -12.50 6.35 -3.65
CA ARG A 274 -11.44 6.13 -4.63
C ARG A 274 -10.86 7.42 -5.24
N PRO A 275 -11.63 8.48 -5.52
CA PRO A 275 -11.06 9.70 -6.10
C PRO A 275 -10.05 10.42 -5.20
N TRP A 276 -10.15 10.29 -3.87
CA TRP A 276 -9.17 10.82 -2.91
C TRP A 276 -7.82 10.09 -2.98
N LEU A 277 -7.86 8.81 -3.36
CA LEU A 277 -6.70 7.91 -3.45
C LEU A 277 -5.96 8.01 -4.80
N ARG A 278 -6.34 8.95 -5.67
CA ARG A 278 -5.72 9.12 -6.98
C ARG A 278 -4.31 9.70 -6.84
N GLY A 279 -3.31 8.98 -7.37
CA GLY A 279 -1.97 9.51 -7.58
C GLY A 279 -1.86 10.34 -8.87
N LEU A 280 -0.69 10.95 -9.09
CA LEU A 280 -0.37 11.75 -10.27
C LEU A 280 -0.70 11.01 -11.58
N ASN A 281 -0.29 9.74 -11.69
CA ASN A 281 -0.40 8.92 -12.90
C ASN A 281 -1.84 8.52 -13.29
N SER A 282 -2.81 8.85 -12.43
CA SER A 282 -4.23 8.55 -12.66
C SER A 282 -4.99 9.69 -13.36
N SER A 283 -4.37 10.86 -13.52
CA SER A 283 -4.97 12.03 -14.18
C SER A 283 -3.99 12.70 -15.15
N ASN A 284 -4.49 13.60 -16.01
CA ASN A 284 -3.64 14.40 -16.90
C ASN A 284 -3.17 15.72 -16.23
N ARG A 285 -3.48 15.92 -14.94
CA ARG A 285 -3.13 17.13 -14.18
C ARG A 285 -1.70 17.02 -13.69
N LYS A 286 -0.92 18.10 -13.76
CA LYS A 286 0.41 18.14 -13.14
C LYS A 286 0.31 18.50 -11.68
N TRP A 287 1.17 17.90 -10.87
CA TRP A 287 1.41 18.28 -9.48
C TRP A 287 2.74 19.02 -9.45
N ILE A 288 2.68 20.33 -9.22
CA ILE A 288 3.83 21.24 -9.24
C ILE A 288 4.23 21.50 -7.80
N PHE A 289 5.42 21.04 -7.43
CA PHE A 289 5.96 21.17 -6.07
C PHE A 289 6.71 22.51 -5.93
N GLU A 290 6.14 23.45 -5.18
CA GLU A 290 6.74 24.79 -4.99
C GLU A 290 7.81 24.81 -3.89
N GLY A 291 8.82 25.67 -4.04
CA GLY A 291 9.88 25.89 -3.06
C GLY A 291 11.10 24.97 -3.21
N LEU A 292 11.15 24.14 -4.25
CA LEU A 292 12.30 23.26 -4.51
C LEU A 292 13.62 24.03 -4.66
N GLU A 293 13.56 25.28 -5.11
CA GLU A 293 14.70 26.20 -5.18
C GLU A 293 15.34 26.50 -3.82
N ASP A 294 14.61 26.32 -2.72
CA ASP A 294 15.08 26.58 -1.35
C ASP A 294 15.86 25.38 -0.77
N ASP A 295 15.75 24.19 -1.37
CA ASP A 295 16.49 22.99 -0.96
C ASP A 295 17.01 22.22 -2.20
N PRO A 296 18.22 22.56 -2.68
CA PRO A 296 18.82 21.91 -3.86
C PRO A 296 19.11 20.42 -3.71
N SER A 297 18.97 19.85 -2.50
CA SER A 297 19.10 18.41 -2.29
C SER A 297 17.84 17.63 -2.72
N LEU A 298 16.72 18.33 -2.91
CA LEU A 298 15.45 17.76 -3.31
C LEU A 298 15.27 17.83 -4.83
N THR A 299 14.56 16.85 -5.36
CA THR A 299 14.21 16.78 -6.78
C THR A 299 12.74 16.46 -6.92
N GLU A 300 12.13 16.94 -8.00
CA GLU A 300 10.75 16.61 -8.33
C GLU A 300 10.59 15.09 -8.52
N PRO A 301 9.59 14.45 -7.90
CA PRO A 301 9.37 13.03 -8.02
C PRO A 301 8.89 12.66 -9.44
N PRO A 302 9.48 11.65 -10.10
CA PRO A 302 9.17 11.36 -11.50
C PRO A 302 7.83 10.63 -11.71
N GLU A 303 7.36 9.88 -10.71
CA GLU A 303 6.13 9.10 -10.77
C GLU A 303 5.54 8.97 -9.36
N LEU A 304 4.22 9.18 -9.22
CA LEU A 304 3.50 9.08 -7.95
C LEU A 304 2.20 8.29 -8.15
N SER A 305 2.29 6.97 -7.99
CA SER A 305 1.15 6.07 -7.96
C SER A 305 0.42 6.20 -6.61
N GLY A 306 -0.90 6.32 -6.65
CA GLY A 306 -1.71 6.30 -5.43
C GLY A 306 -1.68 4.93 -4.75
N PRO A 307 -2.23 4.82 -3.53
CA PRO A 307 -2.19 3.59 -2.76
C PRO A 307 -2.93 2.46 -3.49
N SER A 308 -2.34 1.26 -3.46
CA SER A 308 -2.93 0.06 -4.05
C SER A 308 -2.54 -1.19 -3.28
N ALA A 309 -3.33 -2.26 -3.41
CA ALA A 309 -3.01 -3.55 -2.82
C ALA A 309 -1.67 -4.14 -3.34
N GLY A 310 -1.17 -3.67 -4.49
CA GLY A 310 0.15 -4.05 -4.99
C GLY A 310 1.30 -3.56 -4.10
N GLN A 311 1.05 -2.61 -3.20
CA GLN A 311 2.01 -2.11 -2.22
C GLN A 311 1.98 -2.91 -0.90
N SER A 312 1.16 -3.96 -0.78
CA SER A 312 1.16 -4.85 0.39
C SER A 312 2.37 -5.79 0.36
N PRO A 313 3.30 -5.72 1.33
CA PRO A 313 4.44 -6.63 1.41
C PRO A 313 4.03 -8.10 1.63
N LEU A 314 2.89 -8.36 2.29
CA LEU A 314 2.39 -9.73 2.49
C LEU A 314 2.12 -10.47 1.17
N ILE A 315 1.51 -9.78 0.20
CA ILE A 315 1.24 -10.38 -1.12
C ILE A 315 2.55 -10.74 -1.84
N HIS A 316 3.56 -9.88 -1.74
CA HIS A 316 4.88 -10.16 -2.32
C HIS A 316 5.61 -11.28 -1.58
N ALA A 317 5.49 -11.35 -0.26
CA ALA A 317 6.08 -12.43 0.53
C ALA A 317 5.51 -13.79 0.14
N LEU A 318 4.19 -13.90 -0.07
CA LEU A 318 3.54 -15.11 -0.57
C LEU A 318 4.06 -15.52 -1.95
N ASP A 319 4.16 -14.55 -2.87
CA ASP A 319 4.67 -14.79 -4.22
C ASP A 319 6.11 -15.29 -4.22
N ILE A 320 6.99 -14.62 -3.50
CA ILE A 320 8.42 -14.96 -3.43
C ILE A 320 8.61 -16.31 -2.74
N PHE A 321 7.93 -16.55 -1.61
CA PHE A 321 8.07 -17.79 -0.86
C PHE A 321 7.63 -19.02 -1.68
N LEU A 322 6.51 -18.91 -2.41
CA LEU A 322 6.02 -19.98 -3.29
C LEU A 322 6.78 -20.03 -4.63
N GLY A 323 7.67 -19.07 -4.92
CA GLY A 323 8.38 -18.97 -6.19
C GLY A 323 7.50 -18.58 -7.38
N VAL A 324 6.34 -17.96 -7.10
CA VAL A 324 5.37 -17.47 -8.09
C VAL A 324 5.81 -16.14 -8.69
N ASP A 325 6.61 -15.35 -7.97
CA ASP A 325 7.12 -14.04 -8.41
C ASP A 325 7.84 -14.13 -9.77
N ARG A 326 8.54 -15.24 -10.03
CA ARG A 326 9.20 -15.55 -11.32
C ARG A 326 8.25 -15.52 -12.52
N PHE A 327 6.96 -15.73 -12.29
CA PHE A 327 5.90 -15.73 -13.31
C PHE A 327 5.07 -14.44 -13.22
N SER A 328 4.59 -14.08 -12.02
CA SER A 328 3.68 -12.94 -11.83
C SER A 328 4.34 -11.57 -11.96
N HIS A 329 5.67 -11.48 -11.80
CA HIS A 329 6.44 -10.25 -11.99
C HIS A 329 7.14 -10.21 -13.36
N ALA A 330 6.94 -11.21 -14.23
CA ALA A 330 7.46 -11.14 -15.60
C ALA A 330 6.71 -10.04 -16.37
N GLY A 331 7.44 -9.03 -16.84
CA GLY A 331 6.86 -7.82 -17.41
C GLY A 331 5.89 -8.08 -18.57
N SER A 332 4.67 -7.56 -18.47
CA SER A 332 3.79 -7.40 -19.63
C SER A 332 4.47 -6.47 -20.64
N ASN A 333 4.96 -7.03 -21.74
CA ASN A 333 5.47 -6.38 -22.96
C ASN A 333 6.37 -5.14 -22.73
N SER A 334 7.68 -5.35 -22.61
CA SER A 334 8.67 -4.30 -22.86
C SER A 334 9.42 -4.57 -24.18
N SER A 335 9.69 -3.50 -24.92
CA SER A 335 10.52 -3.51 -26.12
C SER A 335 11.94 -4.02 -25.79
N PRO A 336 12.65 -4.69 -26.73
CA PRO A 336 13.98 -5.21 -26.46
C PRO A 336 14.98 -4.08 -26.17
N GLY A 337 15.63 -4.10 -24.99
CA GLY A 337 16.79 -3.25 -24.71
C GLY A 337 16.81 -2.52 -23.35
N VAL A 338 15.70 -2.44 -22.63
CA VAL A 338 15.64 -1.92 -21.25
C VAL A 338 14.69 -2.81 -20.46
N ALA A 339 15.19 -3.55 -19.47
CA ALA A 339 14.33 -4.33 -18.58
C ALA A 339 13.54 -3.36 -17.70
N ALA A 340 12.38 -2.90 -18.19
CA ALA A 340 11.47 -2.10 -17.39
C ALA A 340 10.95 -2.97 -16.22
N LEU A 341 11.07 -2.45 -15.00
CA LEU A 341 10.55 -3.10 -13.80
C LEU A 341 9.06 -3.41 -14.00
N SER A 342 8.62 -4.60 -13.56
CA SER A 342 7.21 -4.94 -13.56
C SER A 342 6.43 -4.00 -12.65
N PHE A 343 5.09 -3.93 -12.79
CA PHE A 343 4.29 -3.11 -11.89
C PHE A 343 4.49 -3.50 -10.42
N LEU A 344 4.55 -4.81 -10.12
CA LEU A 344 4.75 -5.26 -8.74
C LEU A 344 6.13 -4.84 -8.22
N ASP A 345 7.19 -4.97 -9.02
CA ASP A 345 8.53 -4.51 -8.60
C ASP A 345 8.54 -2.99 -8.34
N ARG A 346 7.83 -2.19 -9.16
CA ARG A 346 7.67 -0.75 -8.90
C ARG A 346 6.88 -0.46 -7.62
N MET A 347 5.86 -1.26 -7.30
CA MET A 347 5.08 -1.07 -6.07
C MET A 347 5.90 -1.32 -4.80
N GLN A 348 6.99 -2.09 -4.85
CA GLN A 348 7.88 -2.23 -3.70
C GLN A 348 8.49 -0.90 -3.27
N LEU A 349 8.73 0.04 -4.20
CA LEU A 349 9.24 1.40 -3.88
C LEU A 349 8.33 2.19 -2.93
N TYR A 350 7.06 1.81 -2.81
CA TYR A 350 6.06 2.42 -1.94
C TYR A 350 5.93 1.71 -0.58
N MET A 351 6.68 0.62 -0.35
CA MET A 351 6.74 -0.09 0.92
C MET A 351 7.82 0.52 1.82
N ALA A 352 7.69 0.38 3.14
CA ALA A 352 8.75 0.76 4.06
C ALA A 352 10.07 0.07 3.70
N ARG A 353 11.20 0.77 3.84
CA ARG A 353 12.53 0.25 3.46
C ARG A 353 12.87 -1.11 4.08
N HIS A 354 12.43 -1.35 5.31
CA HIS A 354 12.67 -2.59 6.03
C HIS A 354 11.82 -3.74 5.49
N HIS A 355 10.59 -3.46 5.05
CA HIS A 355 9.73 -4.43 4.37
C HIS A 355 10.30 -4.78 2.99
N ARG A 356 10.88 -3.82 2.25
CA ARG A 356 11.64 -4.13 1.03
C ARG A 356 12.85 -5.01 1.31
N ALA A 357 13.61 -4.70 2.37
CA ALA A 357 14.76 -5.50 2.78
C ALA A 357 14.35 -6.93 3.15
N PHE A 358 13.21 -7.12 3.80
CA PHE A 358 12.62 -8.44 4.05
C PHE A 358 12.37 -9.21 2.75
N LEU A 359 11.70 -8.60 1.79
CA LEU A 359 11.38 -9.24 0.51
C LEU A 359 12.66 -9.62 -0.26
N ASN A 360 13.67 -8.75 -0.26
CA ASN A 360 14.98 -9.03 -0.85
C ASN A 360 15.71 -10.18 -0.14
N HIS A 361 15.64 -10.22 1.19
CA HIS A 361 16.22 -11.30 1.98
C HIS A 361 15.52 -12.64 1.68
N LEU A 362 14.18 -12.66 1.70
CA LEU A 362 13.38 -13.82 1.36
C LEU A 362 13.66 -14.33 -0.06
N LYS A 363 13.81 -13.42 -1.03
CA LYS A 363 14.14 -13.75 -2.43
C LYS A 363 15.54 -14.33 -2.59
N SER A 364 16.48 -13.92 -1.73
CA SER A 364 17.87 -14.37 -1.74
C SER A 364 18.09 -15.69 -0.99
N ASN A 365 17.01 -16.37 -0.57
CA ASN A 365 17.11 -17.63 0.15
C ASN A 365 17.87 -18.69 -0.68
N PRO A 366 18.96 -19.30 -0.16
CA PRO A 366 19.76 -20.28 -0.88
C PRO A 366 19.04 -21.60 -1.16
N ARG A 367 17.90 -21.85 -0.51
CA ARG A 367 17.07 -23.06 -0.71
C ARG A 367 15.62 -22.66 -0.98
N PRO A 368 15.30 -22.19 -2.20
CA PRO A 368 13.94 -21.84 -2.56
C PRO A 368 12.99 -23.03 -2.42
N LEU A 369 11.82 -22.82 -1.82
CA LEU A 369 10.84 -23.88 -1.56
C LEU A 369 10.49 -24.68 -2.83
N ARG A 370 10.25 -23.99 -3.94
CA ARG A 370 9.91 -24.62 -5.23
C ARG A 370 10.98 -25.63 -5.67
N ASP A 371 12.25 -25.30 -5.49
CA ASP A 371 13.37 -26.15 -5.91
C ASP A 371 13.49 -27.38 -4.99
N ILE A 372 13.18 -27.24 -3.70
CA ILE A 372 13.06 -28.37 -2.76
C ILE A 372 11.95 -29.32 -3.20
N VAL A 373 10.76 -28.79 -3.52
CA VAL A 373 9.60 -29.61 -3.94
C VAL A 373 9.91 -30.39 -5.22
N LEU A 374 10.56 -29.74 -6.20
CA LEU A 374 10.95 -30.38 -7.47
C LEU A 374 12.01 -31.48 -7.30
N SER A 375 12.92 -31.33 -6.33
CA SER A 375 14.03 -32.26 -6.13
C SER A 375 13.72 -33.42 -5.16
N ALA A 376 12.67 -33.30 -4.34
CA ALA A 376 12.38 -34.24 -3.26
C ALA A 376 11.74 -35.57 -3.70
N ASP A 377 11.23 -35.68 -4.94
CA ASP A 377 10.43 -36.84 -5.41
C ASP A 377 9.36 -37.30 -4.40
N ASN A 378 8.68 -36.33 -3.78
CA ASN A 378 7.77 -36.55 -2.66
C ASN A 378 6.36 -36.08 -3.02
N VAL A 379 5.48 -37.04 -3.34
CA VAL A 379 4.10 -36.76 -3.80
C VAL A 379 3.29 -35.94 -2.78
N PRO A 380 3.25 -36.28 -1.47
CA PRO A 380 2.52 -35.46 -0.50
C PRO A 380 3.01 -34.01 -0.42
N LEU A 381 4.33 -33.78 -0.48
CA LEU A 381 4.93 -32.45 -0.47
C LEU A 381 4.54 -31.65 -1.73
N LEU A 382 4.60 -32.30 -2.90
CA LEU A 382 4.19 -31.73 -4.17
C LEU A 382 2.71 -31.31 -4.15
N GLU A 383 1.83 -32.19 -3.68
CA GLU A 383 0.40 -31.89 -3.56
C GLU A 383 0.14 -30.73 -2.59
N ALA A 384 0.82 -30.69 -1.45
CA ALA A 384 0.69 -29.60 -0.49
C ALA A 384 1.17 -28.24 -1.06
N TYR A 385 2.28 -28.23 -1.80
CA TYR A 385 2.76 -27.06 -2.52
C TYR A 385 1.73 -26.58 -3.56
N ASN A 386 1.27 -27.48 -4.42
CA ASN A 386 0.27 -27.15 -5.44
C ASN A 386 -1.04 -26.65 -4.81
N ASN A 387 -1.47 -27.21 -3.68
CA ASN A 387 -2.63 -26.71 -2.94
C ASN A 387 -2.47 -25.27 -2.46
N ALA A 388 -1.28 -24.88 -1.99
CA ALA A 388 -0.99 -23.51 -1.60
C ALA A 388 -0.99 -22.55 -2.81
N VAL A 389 -0.42 -22.97 -3.95
CA VAL A 389 -0.44 -22.20 -5.21
C VAL A 389 -1.87 -22.04 -5.73
N VAL A 390 -2.69 -23.09 -5.70
CA VAL A 390 -4.11 -23.03 -6.06
C VAL A 390 -4.87 -22.06 -5.15
N ALA A 391 -4.65 -22.11 -3.83
CA ALA A 391 -5.26 -21.17 -2.91
C ALA A 391 -4.88 -19.71 -3.23
N LEU A 392 -3.63 -19.44 -3.58
CA LEU A 392 -3.18 -18.11 -4.00
C LEU A 392 -3.83 -17.66 -5.30
N LYS A 393 -4.01 -18.56 -6.27
CA LYS A 393 -4.76 -18.30 -7.50
C LYS A 393 -6.22 -17.98 -7.20
N GLU A 394 -6.87 -18.73 -6.33
CA GLU A 394 -8.27 -18.49 -5.91
C GLU A 394 -8.42 -17.15 -5.16
N PHE A 395 -7.42 -16.73 -4.39
CA PHE A 395 -7.36 -15.40 -3.81
C PHE A 395 -7.31 -14.30 -4.89
N ARG A 396 -6.50 -14.50 -5.94
CA ARG A 396 -6.41 -13.58 -7.09
C ARG A 396 -7.70 -13.55 -7.92
N ASP A 397 -8.38 -14.68 -8.08
CA ASP A 397 -9.72 -14.74 -8.67
C ASP A 397 -10.72 -13.89 -7.87
N ALA A 398 -10.70 -14.01 -6.54
CA ALA A 398 -11.55 -13.20 -5.68
C ALA A 398 -11.23 -11.71 -5.80
N HIS A 399 -9.95 -11.33 -5.92
CA HIS A 399 -9.57 -9.94 -6.17
C HIS A 399 -10.09 -9.44 -7.53
N MET A 400 -10.05 -10.26 -8.58
CA MET A 400 -10.67 -9.93 -9.87
C MET A 400 -12.18 -9.70 -9.77
N ILE A 401 -12.88 -10.48 -8.94
CA ILE A 401 -14.30 -10.29 -8.65
C ILE A 401 -14.52 -8.92 -7.98
N ILE A 402 -13.73 -8.60 -6.96
CA ILE A 402 -13.80 -7.29 -6.28
C ILE A 402 -13.55 -6.15 -7.26
N ILE A 403 -12.51 -6.19 -8.08
CA ILE A 403 -12.25 -5.13 -9.07
C ILE A 403 -13.37 -4.99 -10.09
N THR A 404 -13.96 -6.11 -10.52
CA THR A 404 -15.12 -6.08 -11.41
C THR A 404 -16.30 -5.36 -10.77
N MET A 405 -16.55 -5.62 -9.48
CA MET A 405 -17.67 -5.02 -8.73
C MET A 405 -17.43 -3.56 -8.34
N TYR A 406 -16.22 -3.20 -7.90
CA TYR A 406 -15.89 -1.90 -7.31
C TYR A 406 -15.30 -0.89 -8.30
N ILE A 407 -14.81 -1.34 -9.46
CA ILE A 407 -14.20 -0.47 -10.47
C ILE A 407 -14.94 -0.58 -11.81
N VAL A 408 -14.98 -1.78 -12.39
CA VAL A 408 -15.48 -1.97 -13.77
C VAL A 408 -16.98 -1.69 -13.86
N GLY A 409 -17.77 -2.27 -12.95
CA GLY A 409 -19.22 -2.09 -12.89
C GLY A 409 -19.61 -0.61 -12.73
N PRO A 410 -19.15 0.08 -11.66
CA PRO A 410 -19.40 1.50 -11.45
C PRO A 410 -18.92 2.38 -12.61
N SER A 411 -17.72 2.11 -13.15
CA SER A 411 -17.21 2.92 -14.26
C SER A 411 -18.08 2.82 -15.51
N ARG A 412 -18.67 1.66 -15.82
CA ARG A 412 -19.60 1.51 -16.95
C ARG A 412 -20.90 2.27 -16.74
N ARG A 413 -21.37 2.38 -15.50
CA ARG A 413 -22.55 3.19 -15.15
C ARG A 413 -22.26 4.70 -15.22
N ALA A 414 -21.03 5.10 -14.91
CA ALA A 414 -20.60 6.49 -14.95
C ALA A 414 -20.31 7.01 -16.38
N GLN A 415 -20.14 6.14 -17.37
CA GLN A 415 -20.07 6.57 -18.77
C GLN A 415 -21.44 7.09 -19.21
N PRO A 416 -21.53 8.28 -19.85
CA PRO A 416 -22.77 8.70 -20.46
C PRO A 416 -23.23 7.61 -21.45
N ILE A 417 -24.51 7.23 -21.39
CA ILE A 417 -25.13 6.47 -22.48
C ILE A 417 -24.87 7.32 -23.73
N ALA A 418 -24.02 6.82 -24.63
CA ALA A 418 -23.69 7.52 -25.86
C ALA A 418 -25.00 7.97 -26.51
N ALA A 419 -25.08 9.27 -26.80
CA ALA A 419 -26.23 9.89 -27.44
C ALA A 419 -26.70 8.99 -28.59
N ALA A 420 -28.03 8.82 -28.70
CA ALA A 420 -28.65 8.14 -29.84
C ALA A 420 -27.98 8.62 -31.13
N PRO A 421 -27.64 7.71 -32.06
CA PRO A 421 -26.88 8.09 -33.25
C PRO A 421 -27.68 9.14 -34.01
N ALA A 422 -27.08 10.32 -34.18
CA ALA A 422 -27.59 11.31 -35.11
C ALA A 422 -27.63 10.65 -36.49
N GLU A 423 -28.81 10.63 -37.11
CA GLU A 423 -28.99 10.16 -38.48
C GLU A 423 -28.07 10.97 -39.42
N GLY A 424 -27.07 10.32 -40.02
CA GLY A 424 -26.34 10.89 -41.16
C GLY A 424 -24.80 10.93 -41.14
N ALA A 425 -24.09 10.21 -40.26
CA ALA A 425 -22.62 10.13 -40.35
C ALA A 425 -22.15 8.85 -41.09
N THR A 426 -21.54 9.03 -42.26
CA THR A 426 -20.89 7.97 -43.03
C THR A 426 -19.52 7.60 -42.44
N ALA A 427 -19.16 6.32 -42.58
CA ALA A 427 -18.09 5.63 -41.87
C ALA A 427 -16.66 6.03 -42.29
N ALA A 428 -15.78 6.23 -41.29
CA ALA A 428 -14.42 5.67 -41.19
C ALA A 428 -13.65 6.39 -40.07
N SER A 429 -13.91 6.02 -38.81
CA SER A 429 -12.97 6.28 -37.72
C SER A 429 -12.62 4.93 -37.10
N GLU A 430 -11.32 4.60 -37.06
CA GLU A 430 -10.81 3.46 -36.30
C GLU A 430 -11.44 3.47 -34.91
N TYR A 431 -12.23 2.44 -34.61
CA TYR A 431 -12.83 2.27 -33.31
C TYR A 431 -11.72 1.84 -32.34
N SER A 432 -10.96 2.81 -31.83
CA SER A 432 -10.14 2.60 -30.64
C SER A 432 -11.14 2.24 -29.53
N GLY A 433 -11.13 1.00 -29.07
CA GLY A 433 -12.01 0.53 -28.00
C GLY A 433 -11.96 1.44 -26.76
N PRO A 434 -12.87 1.24 -25.80
CA PRO A 434 -12.93 2.09 -24.60
C PRO A 434 -11.55 2.19 -23.93
N ALA A 435 -11.15 3.41 -23.56
CA ALA A 435 -9.87 3.67 -22.91
C ALA A 435 -9.68 2.75 -21.68
N PRO A 436 -8.45 2.26 -21.43
CA PRO A 436 -8.20 1.31 -20.35
C PRO A 436 -8.54 1.90 -18.98
N LEU A 437 -9.20 1.09 -18.14
CA LEU A 437 -9.61 1.48 -16.79
C LEU A 437 -8.39 1.56 -15.87
N LYS A 438 -7.92 2.78 -15.60
CA LYS A 438 -6.78 3.02 -14.72
C LYS A 438 -7.13 2.79 -13.25
N GLY A 439 -6.32 2.02 -12.52
CA GLY A 439 -6.36 1.95 -11.05
C GLY A 439 -5.83 3.23 -10.39
N THR A 440 -5.92 3.33 -9.06
CA THR A 440 -5.30 4.43 -8.28
C THR A 440 -3.79 4.52 -8.50
N GLY A 441 -3.14 3.36 -8.73
CA GLY A 441 -1.73 3.25 -9.10
C GLY A 441 -1.41 3.51 -10.58
N GLY A 442 -2.40 3.83 -11.42
CA GLY A 442 -2.22 4.23 -12.82
C GLY A 442 -2.19 3.10 -13.87
N THR A 443 -2.27 1.83 -13.47
CA THR A 443 -2.30 0.67 -14.38
C THR A 443 -3.67 0.38 -14.96
N ASP A 444 -3.73 -0.24 -16.15
CA ASP A 444 -4.92 -0.95 -16.61
C ASP A 444 -5.21 -2.11 -15.64
N VAL A 445 -6.13 -1.88 -14.70
CA VAL A 445 -6.33 -2.76 -13.55
C VAL A 445 -6.83 -4.14 -13.97
N VAL A 446 -7.61 -4.23 -15.05
CA VAL A 446 -8.21 -5.48 -15.52
C VAL A 446 -7.16 -6.34 -16.20
N ASN A 447 -6.40 -5.76 -17.13
CA ASN A 447 -5.39 -6.52 -17.86
C ASN A 447 -4.23 -6.93 -16.96
N PHE A 448 -3.79 -6.03 -16.07
CA PHE A 448 -2.74 -6.32 -15.10
C PHE A 448 -3.11 -7.51 -14.19
N LEU A 449 -4.28 -7.46 -13.54
CA LEU A 449 -4.66 -8.52 -12.59
C LEU A 449 -4.99 -9.85 -13.27
N LYS A 450 -5.53 -9.83 -14.50
CA LYS A 450 -5.66 -11.04 -15.31
C LYS A 450 -4.31 -11.69 -15.58
N GLY A 451 -3.33 -10.89 -16.01
CA GLY A 451 -1.95 -11.37 -16.24
C GLY A 451 -1.37 -12.01 -14.98
N VAL A 452 -1.39 -11.30 -13.85
CA VAL A 452 -0.89 -11.82 -12.56
C VAL A 452 -1.59 -13.12 -12.16
N ARG A 453 -2.92 -13.20 -12.30
CA ARG A 453 -3.70 -14.42 -12.02
C ARG A 453 -3.27 -15.58 -12.93
N ASP A 454 -3.22 -15.35 -14.24
CA ASP A 454 -2.92 -16.41 -15.22
C ASP A 454 -1.50 -16.95 -15.02
N SER A 455 -0.52 -16.06 -14.79
CA SER A 455 0.85 -16.43 -14.43
C SER A 455 0.97 -17.17 -13.09
N THR A 456 -0.01 -17.06 -12.18
CA THR A 456 -0.02 -17.86 -10.95
C THR A 456 -0.25 -19.33 -11.25
N ALA A 457 -1.11 -19.63 -12.23
CA ALA A 457 -1.43 -21.00 -12.59
C ALA A 457 -0.24 -21.69 -13.28
N GLU A 458 0.62 -20.93 -13.96
CA GLU A 458 1.87 -21.42 -14.55
C GLU A 458 2.89 -21.90 -13.51
N ALA A 459 2.73 -21.49 -12.24
CA ALA A 459 3.56 -21.97 -11.15
C ALA A 459 3.13 -23.35 -10.62
N LEU A 460 2.07 -23.98 -11.13
CA LEU A 460 1.77 -25.37 -10.77
C LEU A 460 2.87 -26.31 -11.27
N ILE A 461 3.19 -27.34 -10.47
CA ILE A 461 4.14 -28.39 -10.85
C ILE A 461 3.32 -29.61 -11.29
N HIS A 462 3.66 -30.16 -12.46
CA HIS A 462 2.97 -31.28 -13.12
C HIS A 462 3.75 -32.58 -13.01
#